data_AF-G8QFB8-F1
#
_entry.id   AF-G8QFB8-F1
#
_cell.length_a   1.000
_cell.length_b   1.000
_cell.length_c   1.000
_cell.angle_alpha   90.00
_cell.angle_beta   90.00
_cell.angle_gamma   90.00
#
_symmetry.space_group_name_H-M   'P 1'
#
loop_
_entity.id
_entity.type
_entity.pdbx_description
1 polymer ?
#
loop_
_entity_poly.entity_id
_entity_poly.type
_entity_poly.pdbx_seq_one_letter_code
_entity_poly.pdbx_strand_id
1 'polypeptide(L)'
;MSVAPPSPSQRQARSRYQRGMLAWLQQPGDPAGLPEMRAAVRHLEASAGGDFAPFWHSAEVFLRAISDGTLAVDAESRRLCARIDLQMRAALNGSEAPEGGLAEELQQCIRQGAGQLPPVTELISLMAKPEAPDLDAEAVAAWSAAGNAAVAAWNGRGSGDLAPFRRALIDLCAAAMSLNLPETLHLAESLAGVGDLLDAPEAAEDPYLRAAIAAALELLGDTRDLGLPVFAERVAHVAQRLAECRESQRPAVSPTLLRLFAGEIGEQAALMREELACLEPDGEALAESAHCLADHAAHLELDSAEALAQGLAAAIVRAQAGHGFDHPEVREALEAALAELDTMADFLLVAQPLPEATDILEILAQV
;
A
#
# COMPACT_ATOMS: atom_id res chain seq x y z
N MET A 1 -42.14 32.10 21.31
CA MET A 1 -41.78 30.67 21.40
C MET A 1 -40.30 30.62 21.76
N SER A 2 -39.98 30.03 22.90
CA SER A 2 -38.61 30.02 23.44
C SER A 2 -37.80 28.97 22.70
N VAL A 3 -36.86 29.38 21.84
CA VAL A 3 -35.88 28.51 21.19
C VAL A 3 -35.11 27.79 22.30
N ALA A 4 -35.11 26.45 22.27
CA ALA A 4 -34.35 25.66 23.23
C ALA A 4 -32.85 26.01 23.11
N PRO A 5 -32.10 26.16 24.22
CA PRO A 5 -30.69 26.49 24.15
C PRO A 5 -29.92 25.43 23.36
N PRO A 6 -28.90 25.83 22.58
CA PRO A 6 -28.13 24.90 21.76
C PRO A 6 -27.50 23.81 22.64
N SER A 7 -27.62 22.58 22.18
CA SER A 7 -27.07 21.43 22.90
C SER A 7 -25.53 21.56 23.01
N PRO A 8 -24.92 21.17 24.14
CA PRO A 8 -23.47 21.21 24.31
C PRO A 8 -22.70 20.42 23.24
N SER A 9 -23.33 19.39 22.64
CA SER A 9 -22.79 18.61 21.52
C SER A 9 -22.63 19.43 20.22
N GLN A 10 -23.59 20.29 19.88
CA GLN A 10 -23.50 21.14 18.68
C GLN A 10 -22.37 22.17 18.76
N ARG A 11 -22.14 22.74 19.95
CA ARG A 11 -21.04 23.70 20.17
C ARG A 11 -19.68 23.02 20.03
N GLN A 12 -19.57 21.80 20.56
CA GLN A 12 -18.36 20.99 20.43
C GLN A 12 -18.11 20.58 18.97
N ALA A 13 -19.16 20.21 18.22
CA ALA A 13 -19.06 19.88 16.80
C ALA A 13 -18.51 21.07 16.00
N ARG A 14 -19.05 22.28 16.19
CA ARG A 14 -18.55 23.47 15.50
C ARG A 14 -17.10 23.80 15.85
N SER A 15 -16.69 23.67 17.12
CA SER A 15 -15.30 23.90 17.51
C SER A 15 -14.33 22.92 16.84
N ARG A 16 -14.71 21.65 16.69
CA ARG A 16 -13.93 20.64 15.94
C ARG A 16 -13.87 20.97 14.45
N TYR A 17 -15.00 21.38 13.87
CA TYR A 17 -15.06 21.80 12.48
C TYR A 17 -14.08 22.95 12.20
N GLN A 18 -14.08 23.99 13.03
CA GLN A 18 -13.19 25.15 12.86
C GLN A 18 -11.72 24.80 13.03
N ARG A 19 -11.39 23.91 13.97
CA ARG A 19 -10.02 23.42 14.15
C ARG A 19 -9.53 22.64 12.93
N GLY A 20 -10.35 21.73 12.40
CA GLY A 20 -10.03 21.00 11.18
C GLY A 20 -9.89 21.92 9.97
N MET A 21 -10.78 22.91 9.83
CA MET A 21 -10.70 23.90 8.75
C MET A 21 -9.43 24.76 8.81
N LEU A 22 -9.00 25.16 10.00
CA LEU A 22 -7.74 25.91 10.17
C LEU A 22 -6.52 25.06 9.81
N ALA A 23 -6.47 23.79 10.22
CA ALA A 23 -5.38 22.88 9.87
C ALA A 23 -5.30 22.70 8.34
N TRP A 24 -6.44 22.47 7.70
CA TRP A 24 -6.53 22.26 6.26
C TRP A 24 -6.14 23.50 5.43
N LEU A 25 -6.45 24.71 5.92
CA LEU A 25 -6.10 25.95 5.20
C LEU A 25 -4.64 26.38 5.36
N GLN A 26 -3.93 25.87 6.37
CA GLN A 26 -2.54 26.26 6.66
C GLN A 26 -1.52 25.60 5.74
N GLN A 27 -1.81 24.42 5.19
CA GLN A 27 -0.90 23.69 4.30
C GLN A 27 -1.59 23.30 2.98
N PRO A 28 -1.39 24.05 1.88
CA PRO A 28 -1.95 23.70 0.58
C PRO A 28 -1.49 22.32 0.10
N GLY A 29 -2.44 21.41 -0.14
CA GLY A 29 -2.16 20.03 -0.59
C GLY A 29 -2.14 19.00 0.54
N ASP A 30 -2.19 19.41 1.80
CA ASP A 30 -2.33 18.52 2.96
C ASP A 30 -3.82 18.36 3.32
N PRO A 31 -4.42 17.14 3.25
CA PRO A 31 -5.79 16.91 3.65
C PRO A 31 -5.99 16.93 5.18
N ALA A 32 -4.93 17.16 5.97
CA ALA A 32 -5.00 17.27 7.43
C ALA A 32 -6.11 18.24 7.87
N GLY A 33 -7.03 17.73 8.69
CA GLY A 33 -8.18 18.49 9.19
C GLY A 33 -9.51 18.21 8.48
N LEU A 34 -9.51 17.74 7.23
CA LEU A 34 -10.75 17.31 6.55
C LEU A 34 -11.47 16.15 7.26
N PRO A 35 -10.77 15.10 7.77
CA PRO A 35 -11.43 14.05 8.56
C PRO A 35 -12.10 14.59 9.83
N GLU A 36 -11.51 15.61 10.47
CA GLU A 36 -12.08 16.23 11.66
C GLU A 36 -13.32 17.06 11.33
N MET A 37 -13.29 17.82 10.23
CA MET A 37 -14.45 18.56 9.71
C MET A 37 -15.60 17.61 9.39
N ARG A 38 -15.32 16.48 8.72
CA ARG A 38 -16.31 15.46 8.39
C ARG A 38 -16.93 14.82 9.63
N ALA A 39 -16.11 14.41 10.60
CA ALA A 39 -16.60 13.83 11.84
C ALA A 39 -17.54 14.80 12.60
N ALA A 40 -17.26 16.11 12.55
CA ALA A 40 -18.13 17.12 13.12
C ALA A 40 -19.49 17.23 12.39
N VAL A 41 -19.48 17.22 11.06
CA VAL A 41 -20.73 17.27 10.25
C VAL A 41 -21.55 15.99 10.43
N ARG A 42 -20.92 14.82 10.40
CA ARG A 42 -21.59 13.52 10.61
C ARG A 42 -22.24 13.42 11.99
N HIS A 43 -21.61 14.00 13.01
CA HIS A 43 -22.20 14.09 14.35
C HIS A 43 -23.45 14.97 14.35
N LEU A 44 -23.43 16.10 13.62
CA LEU A 44 -24.59 16.97 13.48
C LEU A 44 -25.71 16.29 12.68
N GLU A 45 -25.39 15.64 11.56
CA GLU A 45 -26.32 14.86 10.74
C GLU A 45 -27.04 13.79 11.57
N ALA A 46 -26.31 12.98 12.34
CA ALA A 46 -26.88 11.94 13.19
C ALA A 46 -27.79 12.47 14.30
N SER A 47 -27.60 13.73 14.70
CA SER A 47 -28.41 14.42 15.71
C SER A 47 -29.48 15.34 15.12
N ALA A 48 -29.48 15.54 13.80
CA ALA A 48 -30.34 16.49 13.13
C ALA A 48 -31.72 15.88 12.86
N GLY A 49 -32.75 16.62 13.24
CA GLY A 49 -34.11 16.45 12.75
C GLY A 49 -34.55 17.69 11.97
N GLY A 50 -35.63 17.57 11.20
CA GLY A 50 -36.19 18.69 10.43
C GLY A 50 -35.36 19.07 9.20
N ASP A 51 -35.51 20.31 8.75
CA ASP A 51 -35.05 20.79 7.43
C ASP A 51 -33.52 20.85 7.25
N PHE A 52 -32.77 20.67 8.34
CA PHE A 52 -31.31 20.62 8.32
C PHE A 52 -30.73 19.27 7.91
N ALA A 53 -31.47 18.16 8.06
CA ALA A 53 -30.94 16.82 7.80
C ALA A 53 -30.42 16.64 6.35
N PRO A 54 -31.16 17.05 5.30
CA PRO A 54 -30.67 16.93 3.92
C PRO A 54 -29.42 17.79 3.64
N PHE A 55 -29.32 18.94 4.31
CA PHE A 55 -28.16 19.81 4.19
C PHE A 55 -26.93 19.21 4.84
N TRP A 56 -27.02 18.67 6.06
CA TRP A 56 -25.88 18.03 6.71
C TRP A 56 -25.39 16.81 5.95
N HIS A 57 -26.30 16.03 5.40
CA HIS A 57 -25.97 14.94 4.50
C HIS A 57 -25.17 15.44 3.28
N SER A 58 -25.67 16.48 2.60
CA SER A 58 -24.99 17.06 1.43
C SER A 58 -23.61 17.65 1.79
N ALA A 59 -23.48 18.24 2.98
CA ALA A 59 -22.22 18.79 3.49
C ALA A 59 -21.20 17.70 3.85
N GLU A 60 -21.63 16.56 4.39
CA GLU A 60 -20.74 15.42 4.66
C GLU A 60 -20.19 14.83 3.35
N VAL A 61 -21.08 14.57 2.39
CA VAL A 61 -20.72 14.02 1.08
C VAL A 61 -19.76 14.95 0.34
N PHE A 62 -20.01 16.26 0.40
CA PHE A 62 -19.12 17.26 -0.19
C PHE A 62 -17.71 17.23 0.42
N LEU A 63 -17.60 17.20 1.75
CA LEU A 63 -16.31 17.15 2.44
C LEU A 63 -15.59 15.82 2.20
N ARG A 64 -16.32 14.71 2.05
CA ARG A 64 -15.77 13.42 1.63
C ARG A 64 -15.19 13.49 0.23
N ALA A 65 -15.94 14.06 -0.72
CA ALA A 65 -15.47 14.21 -2.10
C ALA A 65 -14.18 15.04 -2.19
N ILE A 66 -13.99 16.04 -1.33
CA ILE A 66 -12.70 16.75 -1.21
C ILE A 66 -11.62 15.85 -0.57
N SER A 67 -11.95 15.17 0.52
CA SER A 67 -11.04 14.29 1.27
C SER A 67 -10.44 13.17 0.42
N ASP A 68 -11.25 12.62 -0.49
CA ASP A 68 -10.88 11.45 -1.29
C ASP A 68 -10.37 11.87 -2.69
N GLY A 69 -10.13 13.17 -2.90
CA GLY A 69 -9.54 13.73 -4.11
C GLY A 69 -10.49 13.83 -5.31
N THR A 70 -11.78 13.54 -5.14
CA THR A 70 -12.81 13.67 -6.19
C THR A 70 -13.07 15.14 -6.55
N LEU A 71 -12.95 16.05 -5.58
CA LEU A 71 -13.03 17.49 -5.79
C LEU A 71 -11.69 18.17 -5.56
N ALA A 72 -11.31 19.05 -6.48
CA ALA A 72 -10.11 19.85 -6.36
C ALA A 72 -10.23 20.88 -5.22
N VAL A 73 -9.15 21.09 -4.47
CA VAL A 73 -9.10 22.12 -3.42
C VAL A 73 -8.88 23.50 -4.04
N ASP A 74 -9.97 24.14 -4.45
CA ASP A 74 -9.97 25.44 -5.12
C ASP A 74 -10.68 26.54 -4.30
N ALA A 75 -10.82 27.73 -4.91
CA ALA A 75 -11.46 28.87 -4.25
C ALA A 75 -12.95 28.62 -3.95
N GLU A 76 -13.64 27.86 -4.80
CA GLU A 76 -15.05 27.51 -4.64
C GLU A 76 -15.23 26.53 -3.47
N SER A 77 -14.40 25.49 -3.41
CA SER A 77 -14.45 24.49 -2.34
C SER A 77 -14.20 25.09 -0.96
N ARG A 78 -13.22 26.00 -0.85
CA ARG A 78 -12.96 26.74 0.40
C ARG A 78 -14.10 27.67 0.79
N ARG A 79 -14.75 28.33 -0.18
CA ARG A 79 -15.92 29.19 0.06
C ARG A 79 -17.10 28.36 0.60
N LEU A 80 -17.35 27.18 0.04
CA LEU A 80 -18.41 26.29 0.49
C LEU A 80 -18.16 25.75 1.90
N CYS A 81 -16.92 25.38 2.25
CA CYS A 81 -16.54 25.02 3.63
C CYS A 81 -16.81 26.18 4.63
N ALA A 82 -16.48 27.42 4.26
CA ALA A 82 -16.79 28.58 5.11
C ALA A 82 -18.30 28.77 5.31
N ARG A 83 -19.11 28.51 4.29
CA ARG A 83 -20.58 28.60 4.40
C ARG A 83 -21.17 27.47 5.25
N ILE A 84 -20.55 26.29 5.26
CA ILE A 84 -20.93 25.21 6.18
C ILE A 84 -20.72 25.65 7.64
N ASP A 85 -19.60 26.31 8.00
CA ASP A 85 -19.43 26.88 9.37
C ASP A 85 -20.52 27.92 9.71
N LEU A 86 -20.91 28.75 8.73
CA LEU A 86 -21.99 29.72 8.92
C LEU A 86 -23.33 29.03 9.21
N GLN A 87 -23.63 27.91 8.56
CA GLN A 87 -24.83 27.12 8.88
C GLN A 87 -24.73 26.46 10.25
N MET A 88 -23.55 25.98 10.67
CA MET A 88 -23.35 25.47 12.03
C MET A 88 -23.59 26.57 13.08
N ARG A 89 -23.15 27.80 12.80
CA ARG A 89 -23.41 28.95 13.66
C ARG A 89 -24.90 29.31 13.69
N ALA A 90 -25.58 29.29 12.54
CA ALA A 90 -26.99 29.60 12.43
C ALA A 90 -27.84 28.58 13.21
N ALA A 91 -27.54 27.28 13.07
CA ALA A 91 -28.19 26.22 13.84
C ALA A 91 -27.97 26.39 15.35
N LEU A 92 -26.75 26.74 15.78
CA LEU A 92 -26.45 27.05 17.19
C LEU A 92 -27.21 28.27 17.73
N ASN A 93 -27.51 29.22 16.86
CA ASN A 93 -28.28 30.42 17.21
C ASN A 93 -29.80 30.20 17.11
N GLY A 94 -30.25 28.97 16.79
CA GLY A 94 -31.67 28.61 16.76
C GLY A 94 -32.36 28.74 15.42
N SER A 95 -31.62 28.80 14.30
CA SER A 95 -32.25 28.69 12.98
C SER A 95 -32.96 27.34 12.85
N GLU A 96 -34.14 27.34 12.25
CA GLU A 96 -34.93 26.12 12.00
C GLU A 96 -34.62 25.48 10.64
N ALA A 97 -34.03 26.25 9.71
CA ALA A 97 -33.61 25.78 8.39
C ALA A 97 -32.24 26.35 7.96
N PRO A 98 -31.52 25.65 7.07
CA PRO A 98 -30.29 26.16 6.44
C PRO A 98 -30.59 27.27 5.43
N GLU A 99 -29.55 27.99 5.02
CA GLU A 99 -29.61 28.91 3.88
C GLU A 99 -30.11 28.17 2.62
N GLY A 100 -31.18 28.70 2.01
CA GLY A 100 -31.76 28.12 0.81
C GLY A 100 -30.79 28.11 -0.37
N GLY A 101 -30.76 27.02 -1.13
CA GLY A 101 -29.89 26.87 -2.30
C GLY A 101 -28.49 26.34 -1.99
N LEU A 102 -28.03 26.38 -0.72
CA LEU A 102 -26.68 25.91 -0.39
C LEU A 102 -26.54 24.39 -0.51
N ALA A 103 -27.57 23.62 -0.14
CA ALA A 103 -27.54 22.17 -0.32
C ALA A 103 -27.46 21.80 -1.81
N GLU A 104 -28.23 22.50 -2.65
CA GLU A 104 -28.21 22.35 -4.11
C GLU A 104 -26.87 22.76 -4.72
N GLU A 105 -26.24 23.81 -4.21
CA GLU A 105 -24.92 24.28 -4.65
C GLU A 105 -23.82 23.27 -4.29
N LEU A 106 -23.85 22.68 -3.10
CA LEU A 106 -22.95 21.59 -2.70
C LEU A 106 -23.12 20.38 -3.63
N GLN A 107 -24.36 19.96 -3.89
CA GLN A 107 -24.68 18.86 -4.81
C GLN A 107 -24.25 19.18 -6.25
N GLN A 108 -24.40 20.43 -6.68
CA GLN A 108 -23.99 20.85 -8.01
C GLN A 108 -22.46 20.82 -8.18
N CYS A 109 -21.72 21.26 -7.16
CA CYS A 109 -20.26 21.20 -7.15
C CYS A 109 -19.77 19.73 -7.20
N ILE A 110 -20.38 18.85 -6.40
CA ILE A 110 -20.13 17.40 -6.44
C ILE A 110 -20.36 16.85 -7.86
N ARG A 111 -21.49 17.17 -8.50
CA ARG A 111 -21.80 16.73 -9.87
C ARG A 111 -20.82 17.25 -10.92
N GLN A 112 -20.28 18.46 -10.74
CA GLN A 112 -19.34 19.05 -11.70
C GLN A 112 -17.93 18.44 -11.59
N GLY A 113 -17.48 18.10 -10.37
CA GLY A 113 -16.20 17.42 -10.16
C GLY A 113 -16.16 15.95 -10.59
N ALA A 114 -17.33 15.29 -10.61
CA ALA A 114 -17.53 13.91 -11.05
C ALA A 114 -16.97 13.56 -12.45
N GLY A 115 -16.73 14.56 -13.30
CA GLY A 115 -16.27 14.37 -14.69
C GLY A 115 -14.77 14.41 -14.92
N GLN A 116 -13.93 14.63 -13.90
CA GLN A 116 -12.47 14.83 -14.07
C GLN A 116 -11.56 13.65 -13.66
N LEU A 117 -12.10 12.62 -13.00
CA LEU A 117 -11.48 11.31 -12.69
C LEU A 117 -12.62 10.26 -12.60
N PRO A 118 -12.37 8.94 -12.72
CA PRO A 118 -13.45 7.94 -12.80
C PRO A 118 -14.40 8.10 -11.60
N PRO A 119 -15.72 8.16 -11.85
CA PRO A 119 -16.68 8.58 -10.83
C PRO A 119 -16.70 7.57 -9.69
N VAL A 120 -16.50 8.06 -8.47
CA VAL A 120 -16.74 7.29 -7.24
C VAL A 120 -18.26 7.07 -7.10
N THR A 121 -18.69 5.82 -7.10
CA THR A 121 -19.89 5.12 -6.57
C THR A 121 -21.07 5.94 -6.06
N GLU A 122 -20.79 6.95 -5.26
CA GLU A 122 -21.79 7.74 -4.55
C GLU A 122 -22.35 8.83 -5.45
N LEU A 123 -21.64 9.19 -6.53
CA LEU A 123 -22.15 9.99 -7.64
C LEU A 123 -23.21 9.23 -8.44
N ILE A 124 -23.11 7.90 -8.53
CA ILE A 124 -24.13 7.02 -9.14
C ILE A 124 -25.34 6.88 -8.20
N SER A 125 -25.10 6.86 -6.88
CA SER A 125 -26.14 6.70 -5.85
C SER A 125 -27.06 7.92 -5.67
N LEU A 126 -26.65 9.10 -6.13
CA LEU A 126 -27.52 10.29 -6.22
C LEU A 126 -28.56 10.21 -7.35
N MET A 127 -28.44 9.25 -8.28
CA MET A 127 -29.33 9.13 -9.43
C MET A 127 -30.37 8.00 -9.34
N ALA A 128 -30.18 7.01 -8.47
CA ALA A 128 -31.20 6.02 -8.11
C ALA A 128 -30.77 5.30 -6.83
N LYS A 129 -31.67 5.14 -5.86
CA LYS A 129 -31.45 4.23 -4.72
C LYS A 129 -31.38 2.80 -5.30
N PRO A 130 -30.22 2.12 -5.31
CA PRO A 130 -30.18 0.73 -5.71
C PRO A 130 -30.95 -0.06 -4.64
N GLU A 131 -31.87 -0.91 -5.06
CA GLU A 131 -32.58 -1.81 -4.15
C GLU A 131 -31.56 -2.82 -3.63
N ALA A 132 -31.38 -2.88 -2.31
CA ALA A 132 -30.45 -3.81 -1.70
C ALA A 132 -30.89 -5.25 -2.02
N PRO A 133 -29.95 -6.15 -2.36
CA PRO A 133 -30.30 -7.54 -2.60
C PRO A 133 -30.91 -8.16 -1.33
N ASP A 134 -31.85 -9.08 -1.52
CA ASP A 134 -32.40 -9.88 -0.42
C ASP A 134 -31.35 -10.91 0.01
N LEU A 135 -30.62 -10.58 1.07
CA LEU A 135 -29.53 -11.41 1.60
C LEU A 135 -30.04 -12.27 2.75
N ASP A 136 -29.55 -13.51 2.79
CA ASP A 136 -29.83 -14.41 3.90
C ASP A 136 -29.31 -13.85 5.23
N ALA A 137 -30.20 -13.75 6.21
CA ALA A 137 -29.89 -13.14 7.51
C ALA A 137 -28.86 -13.97 8.30
N GLU A 138 -28.84 -15.29 8.12
CA GLU A 138 -27.85 -16.16 8.75
C GLU A 138 -26.45 -15.92 8.16
N ALA A 139 -26.35 -15.83 6.83
CA ALA A 139 -25.11 -15.47 6.14
C ALA A 139 -24.59 -14.06 6.54
N VAL A 140 -25.46 -13.05 6.64
CA VAL A 140 -25.09 -11.70 7.09
C VAL A 140 -24.60 -11.70 8.55
N ALA A 141 -25.26 -12.48 9.42
CA ALA A 141 -24.83 -12.63 10.81
C ALA A 141 -23.47 -13.33 10.92
N ALA A 142 -23.23 -14.38 10.11
CA ALA A 142 -21.96 -15.07 10.05
C ALA A 142 -20.82 -14.15 9.58
N TRP A 143 -21.06 -13.34 8.54
CA TRP A 143 -20.13 -12.33 8.07
C TRP A 143 -19.81 -11.29 9.16
N SER A 144 -20.83 -10.74 9.81
CA SER A 144 -20.63 -9.78 10.89
C SER A 144 -19.84 -10.37 12.06
N ALA A 145 -20.13 -11.63 12.44
CA ALA A 145 -19.41 -12.33 13.50
C ALA A 145 -17.93 -12.56 13.13
N ALA A 146 -17.66 -13.02 11.90
CA ALA A 146 -16.30 -13.23 11.41
C ALA A 146 -15.52 -11.90 11.31
N GLY A 147 -16.15 -10.83 10.82
CA GLY A 147 -15.56 -9.49 10.76
C GLY A 147 -15.22 -8.94 12.13
N ASN A 148 -16.13 -9.08 13.11
CA ASN A 148 -15.87 -8.69 14.50
C ASN A 148 -14.72 -9.49 15.12
N ALA A 149 -14.62 -10.79 14.84
CA ALA A 149 -13.51 -11.62 15.29
C ALA A 149 -12.17 -11.16 14.67
N ALA A 150 -12.15 -10.83 13.38
CA ALA A 150 -10.96 -10.30 12.71
C ALA A 150 -10.53 -8.95 13.29
N VAL A 151 -11.47 -8.03 13.55
CA VAL A 151 -11.21 -6.75 14.21
C VAL A 151 -10.65 -6.95 15.62
N ALA A 152 -11.26 -7.85 16.41
CA ALA A 152 -10.81 -8.14 17.77
C ALA A 152 -9.41 -8.75 17.79
N ALA A 153 -9.14 -9.72 16.91
CA ALA A 153 -7.84 -10.35 16.77
C ALA A 153 -6.77 -9.36 16.32
N TRP A 154 -7.10 -8.47 15.37
CA TRP A 154 -6.21 -7.39 14.96
C TRP A 154 -5.89 -6.47 16.13
N ASN A 155 -6.90 -5.94 16.82
CA ASN A 155 -6.66 -5.01 17.93
C ASN A 155 -5.95 -5.65 19.13
N GLY A 156 -6.13 -6.96 19.34
CA GLY A 156 -5.50 -7.73 20.42
C GLY A 156 -4.08 -8.24 20.12
N ARG A 157 -3.56 -8.07 18.90
CA ARG A 157 -2.32 -8.72 18.40
C ARG A 157 -1.04 -8.38 19.18
N GLY A 158 -0.99 -7.26 19.89
CA GLY A 158 0.25 -6.78 20.51
C GLY A 158 1.40 -6.71 19.49
N SER A 159 2.63 -7.02 19.90
CA SER A 159 3.82 -7.04 19.04
C SER A 159 4.22 -8.44 18.56
N GLY A 160 3.36 -9.47 18.65
CA GLY A 160 3.85 -10.85 18.60
C GLY A 160 3.00 -11.89 17.87
N ASP A 161 1.75 -12.13 18.29
CA ASP A 161 0.99 -13.28 17.78
C ASP A 161 -0.13 -12.86 16.82
N LEU A 162 0.05 -13.25 15.56
CA LEU A 162 -0.90 -13.02 14.46
C LEU A 162 -1.67 -14.28 14.07
N ALA A 163 -1.42 -15.43 14.71
CA ALA A 163 -2.16 -16.66 14.44
C ALA A 163 -3.67 -16.51 14.65
N PRO A 164 -4.17 -15.83 15.71
CA PRO A 164 -5.60 -15.58 15.88
C PRO A 164 -6.20 -14.73 14.75
N PHE A 165 -5.43 -13.75 14.25
CA PHE A 165 -5.87 -12.90 13.15
C PHE A 165 -5.96 -13.70 11.85
N ARG A 166 -4.95 -14.51 11.52
CA ARG A 166 -4.98 -15.41 10.36
C ARG A 166 -6.15 -16.38 10.41
N ARG A 167 -6.44 -16.95 11.59
CA ARG A 167 -7.60 -17.83 11.75
C ARG A 167 -8.91 -17.09 11.47
N ALA A 168 -9.06 -15.87 11.99
CA ALA A 168 -10.24 -15.06 11.74
C ALA A 168 -10.42 -14.71 10.25
N LEU A 169 -9.33 -14.51 9.50
CA LEU A 169 -9.39 -14.28 8.05
C LEU A 169 -9.87 -15.52 7.28
N ILE A 170 -9.48 -16.73 7.71
CA ILE A 170 -9.99 -17.98 7.12
C ILE A 170 -11.51 -18.10 7.35
N ASP A 171 -11.96 -17.84 8.59
CA ASP A 171 -13.38 -17.88 8.93
C ASP A 171 -14.17 -16.76 8.19
N LEU A 172 -13.53 -15.61 7.91
CA LEU A 172 -14.08 -14.54 7.10
C LEU A 172 -14.27 -14.95 5.63
N CYS A 173 -13.28 -15.62 5.01
CA CYS A 173 -13.44 -16.16 3.66
C CYS A 173 -14.58 -17.18 3.58
N ALA A 174 -14.75 -18.01 4.61
CA ALA A 174 -15.88 -18.94 4.70
C ALA A 174 -17.23 -18.21 4.73
N ALA A 175 -17.35 -17.15 5.55
CA ALA A 175 -18.55 -16.33 5.61
C ALA A 175 -18.83 -15.58 4.30
N ALA A 176 -17.79 -15.09 3.60
CA ALA A 176 -17.91 -14.46 2.30
C ALA A 176 -18.51 -15.41 1.25
N MET A 177 -18.06 -16.68 1.24
CA MET A 177 -18.62 -17.71 0.36
C MET A 177 -20.10 -17.98 0.65
N SER A 178 -20.52 -17.93 1.92
CA SER A 178 -21.94 -18.07 2.29
C SER A 178 -22.79 -16.89 1.85
N LEU A 179 -22.26 -15.66 1.88
CA LEU A 179 -22.94 -14.47 1.35
C LEU A 179 -23.06 -14.50 -0.18
N ASN A 180 -22.13 -15.16 -0.87
CA ASN A 180 -22.10 -15.30 -2.33
C ASN A 180 -22.12 -13.94 -3.06
N LEU A 181 -21.44 -12.94 -2.49
CA LEU A 181 -21.24 -11.62 -3.09
C LEU A 181 -19.77 -11.47 -3.53
N PRO A 182 -19.47 -11.16 -4.81
CA PRO A 182 -18.10 -11.03 -5.31
C PRO A 182 -17.23 -10.08 -4.49
N GLU A 183 -17.81 -8.99 -4.01
CA GLU A 183 -17.12 -7.93 -3.28
C GLU A 183 -16.69 -8.39 -1.89
N THR A 184 -17.54 -9.18 -1.22
CA THR A 184 -17.22 -9.72 0.11
C THR A 184 -16.10 -10.74 0.03
N LEU A 185 -16.09 -11.56 -1.02
CA LEU A 185 -15.02 -12.51 -1.29
C LEU A 185 -13.74 -11.78 -1.64
N HIS A 186 -13.80 -10.77 -2.51
CA HIS A 186 -12.63 -9.99 -2.90
C HIS A 186 -11.98 -9.27 -1.70
N LEU A 187 -12.78 -8.70 -0.80
CA LEU A 187 -12.28 -8.08 0.43
C LEU A 187 -11.62 -9.11 1.35
N ALA A 188 -12.27 -10.26 1.57
CA ALA A 188 -11.77 -11.33 2.43
C ALA A 188 -10.45 -11.91 1.89
N GLU A 189 -10.36 -12.16 0.58
CA GLU A 189 -9.15 -12.63 -0.10
C GLU A 189 -8.03 -11.60 -0.07
N SER A 190 -8.34 -10.32 -0.27
CA SER A 190 -7.34 -9.25 -0.20
C SER A 190 -6.74 -9.13 1.20
N LEU A 191 -7.56 -9.26 2.24
CA LEU A 191 -7.12 -9.33 3.64
C LEU A 191 -6.31 -10.60 3.92
N ALA A 192 -6.75 -11.76 3.43
CA ALA A 192 -6.01 -13.01 3.59
C ALA A 192 -4.61 -12.93 2.93
N GLY A 193 -4.52 -12.35 1.73
CA GLY A 193 -3.28 -12.21 0.98
C GLY A 193 -2.24 -11.26 1.58
N VAL A 194 -2.65 -10.31 2.44
CA VAL A 194 -1.71 -9.55 3.26
C VAL A 194 -1.36 -10.25 4.57
N GLY A 195 -2.18 -11.22 5.01
CA GLY A 195 -1.86 -12.07 6.16
C GLY A 195 -0.51 -12.77 6.03
N ASP A 196 -0.15 -13.18 4.80
CA ASP A 196 1.14 -13.78 4.48
C ASP A 196 2.32 -12.80 4.63
N LEU A 197 2.13 -11.52 4.32
CA LEU A 197 3.19 -10.50 4.48
C LEU A 197 3.59 -10.32 5.95
N LEU A 198 2.62 -10.48 6.86
CA LEU A 198 2.83 -10.21 8.27
C LEU A 198 3.71 -11.25 8.98
N ASP A 199 4.12 -12.33 8.29
CA ASP A 199 5.15 -13.24 8.79
C ASP A 199 6.53 -12.56 8.89
N ALA A 200 6.76 -11.50 8.10
CA ALA A 200 7.92 -10.63 8.24
C ALA A 200 7.68 -9.56 9.33
N PRO A 201 8.54 -9.46 10.37
CA PRO A 201 8.33 -8.52 11.47
C PRO A 201 8.36 -7.05 11.01
N GLU A 202 9.16 -6.72 10.00
CA GLU A 202 9.25 -5.38 9.42
C GLU A 202 7.96 -4.98 8.71
N ALA A 203 7.38 -5.90 7.92
CA ALA A 203 6.10 -5.70 7.25
C ALA A 203 4.95 -5.51 8.26
N ALA A 204 4.98 -6.24 9.37
CA ALA A 204 3.99 -6.09 10.44
C ALA A 204 4.05 -4.71 11.13
N GLU A 205 5.17 -3.99 11.02
CA GLU A 205 5.36 -2.64 11.55
C GLU A 205 5.07 -1.50 10.57
N ASP A 206 5.00 -1.80 9.27
CA ASP A 206 4.74 -0.82 8.21
C ASP A 206 3.45 -0.01 8.47
N PRO A 207 3.55 1.32 8.64
CA PRO A 207 2.39 2.17 8.92
C PRO A 207 1.40 2.20 7.76
N TYR A 208 1.84 2.06 6.51
CA TYR A 208 0.98 2.07 5.33
C TYR A 208 0.15 0.79 5.24
N LEU A 209 0.79 -0.38 5.40
CA LEU A 209 0.09 -1.66 5.47
C LEU A 209 -0.91 -1.71 6.64
N ARG A 210 -0.50 -1.22 7.83
CA ARG A 210 -1.40 -1.13 8.99
C ARG A 210 -2.63 -0.26 8.74
N ALA A 211 -2.45 0.87 8.06
CA ALA A 211 -3.55 1.76 7.70
C ALA A 211 -4.49 1.14 6.65
N ALA A 212 -3.93 0.42 5.67
CA ALA A 212 -4.72 -0.31 4.68
C ALA A 212 -5.54 -1.44 5.31
N ILE A 213 -4.94 -2.22 6.22
CA ILE A 213 -5.66 -3.26 6.98
C ILE A 213 -6.75 -2.64 7.86
N ALA A 214 -6.48 -1.53 8.55
CA ALA A 214 -7.48 -0.85 9.36
C ALA A 214 -8.69 -0.39 8.52
N ALA A 215 -8.45 0.21 7.34
CA ALA A 215 -9.51 0.61 6.42
C ALA A 215 -10.34 -0.60 5.93
N ALA A 216 -9.69 -1.73 5.64
CA ALA A 216 -10.37 -2.97 5.25
C ALA A 216 -11.24 -3.54 6.37
N LEU A 217 -10.74 -3.53 7.61
CA LEU A 217 -11.48 -4.00 8.78
C LEU A 217 -12.68 -3.11 9.11
N GLU A 218 -12.60 -1.80 8.85
CA GLU A 218 -13.76 -0.90 8.97
C GLU A 218 -14.89 -1.26 7.99
N LEU A 219 -14.56 -1.72 6.77
CA LEU A 219 -15.55 -2.16 5.79
C LEU A 219 -16.31 -3.41 6.23
N LEU A 220 -15.68 -4.32 6.98
CA LEU A 220 -16.33 -5.55 7.45
C LEU A 220 -17.52 -5.28 8.37
N GLY A 221 -17.46 -4.17 9.14
CA GLY A 221 -18.51 -3.78 10.06
C GLY A 221 -19.73 -3.12 9.41
N ASP A 222 -19.63 -2.73 8.13
CA ASP A 222 -20.68 -2.00 7.42
C ASP A 222 -21.59 -2.93 6.62
N THR A 223 -22.45 -3.66 7.33
CA THR A 223 -23.34 -4.64 6.70
C THR A 223 -24.51 -4.01 5.94
N ARG A 224 -24.72 -2.69 6.04
CA ARG A 224 -25.87 -1.98 5.44
C ARG A 224 -25.71 -1.79 3.94
N ASP A 225 -24.46 -1.70 3.49
CA ASP A 225 -24.13 -1.46 2.09
C ASP A 225 -23.85 -2.76 1.32
N LEU A 226 -23.98 -3.94 1.96
CA LEU A 226 -23.71 -5.23 1.33
C LEU A 226 -24.53 -5.42 0.05
N GLY A 227 -23.84 -5.78 -1.02
CA GLY A 227 -24.43 -5.98 -2.34
C GLY A 227 -24.86 -4.69 -3.06
N LEU A 228 -24.61 -3.52 -2.47
CA LEU A 228 -24.74 -2.24 -3.17
C LEU A 228 -23.44 -1.90 -3.91
N PRO A 229 -23.53 -1.17 -5.06
CA PRO A 229 -22.34 -0.67 -5.77
C PRO A 229 -21.41 0.12 -4.85
N VAL A 230 -22.04 0.94 -3.98
CA VAL A 230 -21.59 1.30 -2.62
C VAL A 230 -20.29 0.66 -2.13
N PHE A 231 -20.55 -0.55 -1.64
CA PHE A 231 -19.61 -1.40 -0.99
C PHE A 231 -18.58 -1.95 -1.98
N ALA A 232 -19.00 -2.30 -3.20
CA ALA A 232 -18.12 -2.83 -4.24
C ALA A 232 -16.93 -1.91 -4.54
N GLU A 233 -17.19 -0.62 -4.69
CA GLU A 233 -16.16 0.34 -5.04
C GLU A 233 -15.27 0.70 -3.85
N ARG A 234 -15.84 0.79 -2.64
CA ARG A 234 -15.04 0.93 -1.40
C ARG A 234 -14.11 -0.27 -1.21
N VAL A 235 -14.61 -1.48 -1.47
CA VAL A 235 -13.80 -2.70 -1.47
C VAL A 235 -12.70 -2.61 -2.53
N ALA A 236 -13.01 -2.23 -3.76
CA ALA A 236 -12.02 -2.13 -4.83
C ALA A 236 -10.88 -1.17 -4.47
N HIS A 237 -11.19 0.00 -3.91
CA HIS A 237 -10.18 0.97 -3.50
C HIS A 237 -9.27 0.43 -2.38
N VAL A 238 -9.84 -0.19 -1.36
CA VAL A 238 -9.06 -0.75 -0.25
C VAL A 238 -8.26 -1.98 -0.68
N ALA A 239 -8.85 -2.84 -1.51
CA ALA A 239 -8.16 -4.00 -2.08
C ALA A 239 -6.98 -3.57 -2.95
N GLN A 240 -7.12 -2.51 -3.76
CA GLN A 240 -6.01 -1.94 -4.52
C GLN A 240 -4.87 -1.48 -3.60
N ARG A 241 -5.18 -0.75 -2.52
CA ARG A 241 -4.16 -0.31 -1.55
C ARG A 241 -3.44 -1.49 -0.88
N LEU A 242 -4.17 -2.53 -0.51
CA LEU A 242 -3.59 -3.77 0.03
C LEU A 242 -2.69 -4.47 -1.01
N ALA A 243 -3.09 -4.48 -2.28
CA ALA A 243 -2.29 -5.04 -3.37
C ALA A 243 -1.00 -4.23 -3.62
N GLU A 244 -1.07 -2.90 -3.58
CA GLU A 244 0.11 -2.01 -3.68
C GLU A 244 1.11 -2.25 -2.55
N CYS A 245 0.64 -2.50 -1.33
CA CYS A 245 1.50 -2.91 -0.20
C CYS A 245 2.23 -4.22 -0.52
N ARG A 246 1.51 -5.21 -1.07
CA ARG A 246 2.09 -6.50 -1.45
C ARG A 246 3.13 -6.36 -2.56
N GLU A 247 2.86 -5.52 -3.55
CA GLU A 247 3.79 -5.29 -4.65
C GLU A 247 5.04 -4.54 -4.19
N SER A 248 4.88 -3.57 -3.28
CA SER A 248 6.01 -2.81 -2.72
C SER A 248 6.89 -3.66 -1.81
N GLN A 249 6.33 -4.71 -1.21
CA GLN A 249 7.07 -5.66 -0.37
C GLN A 249 7.59 -6.88 -1.15
N ARG A 250 7.24 -7.02 -2.44
CA ARG A 250 7.87 -8.04 -3.27
C ARG A 250 9.33 -7.65 -3.52
N PRO A 251 10.27 -8.58 -3.36
CA PRO A 251 11.64 -8.31 -3.78
C PRO A 251 11.64 -7.96 -5.28
N ALA A 252 12.43 -6.95 -5.66
CA ALA A 252 12.55 -6.49 -7.05
C ALA A 252 12.87 -7.64 -8.02
N VAL A 253 13.59 -8.65 -7.51
CA VAL A 253 13.95 -9.87 -8.24
C VAL A 253 13.35 -11.10 -7.56
N SER A 254 12.81 -12.01 -8.37
CA SER A 254 12.25 -13.27 -7.90
C SER A 254 13.31 -14.11 -7.15
N PRO A 255 13.02 -14.60 -5.93
CA PRO A 255 13.94 -15.49 -5.20
C PRO A 255 14.31 -16.76 -5.96
N THR A 256 13.44 -17.23 -6.86
CA THR A 256 13.76 -18.37 -7.72
C THR A 256 14.82 -18.01 -8.75
N LEU A 257 14.76 -16.82 -9.34
CA LEU A 257 15.80 -16.35 -10.26
C LEU A 257 17.12 -16.16 -9.54
N LEU A 258 17.10 -15.58 -8.33
CA LEU A 258 18.31 -15.44 -7.51
C LEU A 258 18.95 -16.79 -7.19
N ARG A 259 18.16 -17.82 -6.85
CA ARG A 259 18.69 -19.18 -6.62
C ARG A 259 19.25 -19.84 -7.88
N LEU A 260 18.62 -19.63 -9.04
CA LEU A 260 19.13 -20.15 -10.31
C LEU A 260 20.47 -19.49 -10.65
N PHE A 261 20.55 -18.16 -10.49
CA PHE A 261 21.78 -17.42 -10.73
C PHE A 261 22.88 -17.76 -9.72
N ALA A 262 22.55 -17.99 -8.45
CA ALA A 262 23.51 -18.50 -7.47
C ALA A 262 24.10 -19.86 -7.87
N GLY A 263 23.27 -20.76 -8.39
CA GLY A 263 23.72 -22.04 -8.93
C GLY A 263 24.64 -21.88 -10.15
N GLU A 264 24.31 -20.93 -11.03
CA GLU A 264 25.14 -20.59 -12.19
C GLU A 264 26.50 -20.04 -11.77
N ILE A 265 26.56 -19.11 -10.81
CA ILE A 265 27.83 -18.60 -10.27
C ILE A 265 28.71 -19.75 -9.79
N GLY A 266 28.17 -20.67 -8.98
CA GLY A 266 28.93 -21.79 -8.44
C GLY A 266 29.45 -22.75 -9.52
N GLU A 267 28.63 -23.03 -10.54
CA GLU A 267 29.03 -23.89 -11.68
C GLU A 267 30.14 -23.21 -12.51
N GLN A 268 29.94 -21.95 -12.89
CA GLN A 268 30.91 -21.21 -13.68
C GLN A 268 32.22 -20.99 -12.90
N ALA A 269 32.15 -20.65 -11.61
CA ALA A 269 33.34 -20.48 -10.78
C ALA A 269 34.13 -21.79 -10.63
N ALA A 270 33.45 -22.94 -10.53
CA ALA A 270 34.10 -24.24 -10.51
C ALA A 270 34.82 -24.53 -11.84
N LEU A 271 34.14 -24.33 -12.98
CA LEU A 271 34.73 -24.51 -14.31
C LEU A 271 35.94 -23.59 -14.54
N MET A 272 35.84 -22.32 -14.13
CA MET A 272 36.95 -21.37 -14.23
C MET A 272 38.16 -21.79 -13.38
N ARG A 273 37.94 -22.34 -12.18
CA ARG A 273 39.05 -22.89 -11.36
C ARG A 273 39.70 -24.11 -11.99
N GLU A 274 38.91 -25.00 -12.58
CA GLU A 274 39.42 -26.17 -13.30
C GLU A 274 40.28 -25.73 -14.50
N GLU A 275 39.81 -24.75 -15.27
CA GLU A 275 40.54 -24.20 -16.41
C GLU A 275 41.83 -23.49 -15.96
N LEU A 276 41.78 -22.70 -14.88
CA LEU A 276 42.99 -22.09 -14.32
C LEU A 276 44.02 -23.14 -13.87
N ALA A 277 43.59 -24.33 -13.44
CA ALA A 277 44.47 -25.43 -13.04
C ALA A 277 45.16 -26.17 -14.21
N CYS A 278 44.74 -25.91 -15.45
CA CYS A 278 45.41 -26.42 -16.64
C CYS A 278 46.83 -25.84 -16.79
N LEU A 279 47.71 -26.56 -17.49
CA LEU A 279 49.07 -26.10 -17.78
C LEU A 279 49.10 -24.88 -18.71
N GLU A 280 48.11 -24.78 -19.60
CA GLU A 280 47.92 -23.67 -20.52
C GLU A 280 46.43 -23.28 -20.48
N PRO A 281 46.01 -22.44 -19.52
CA PRO A 281 44.61 -22.02 -19.40
C PRO A 281 44.13 -21.24 -20.62
N ASP A 282 42.91 -21.53 -21.07
CA ASP A 282 42.22 -20.77 -22.11
C ASP A 282 41.66 -19.46 -21.53
N GLY A 283 42.45 -18.40 -21.66
CA GLY A 283 42.08 -17.05 -21.23
C GLY A 283 40.83 -16.49 -21.91
N GLU A 284 40.54 -16.89 -23.16
CA GLU A 284 39.37 -16.41 -23.88
C GLU A 284 38.10 -17.06 -23.30
N ALA A 285 38.13 -18.38 -23.06
CA ALA A 285 37.03 -19.10 -22.41
C ALA A 285 36.77 -18.63 -20.97
N LEU A 286 37.84 -18.36 -20.20
CA LEU A 286 37.75 -17.79 -18.86
C LEU A 286 37.09 -16.40 -18.88
N ALA A 287 37.53 -15.53 -19.77
CA ALA A 287 36.97 -14.18 -19.90
C ALA A 287 35.51 -14.23 -20.34
N GLU A 288 35.14 -15.08 -21.31
CA GLU A 288 33.76 -15.25 -21.77
C GLU A 288 32.83 -15.70 -20.63
N SER A 289 33.27 -16.66 -19.82
CA SER A 289 32.51 -17.14 -18.66
C SER A 289 32.25 -16.02 -17.64
N ALA A 290 33.26 -15.20 -17.35
CA ALA A 290 33.12 -14.06 -16.45
C ALA A 290 32.21 -12.96 -17.02
N HIS A 291 32.27 -12.68 -18.32
CA HIS A 291 31.35 -11.73 -18.97
C HIS A 291 29.90 -12.24 -18.96
N CYS A 292 29.68 -13.54 -19.17
CA CYS A 292 28.34 -14.12 -19.12
C CYS A 292 27.72 -13.96 -17.72
N LEU A 293 28.50 -14.20 -16.66
CA LEU A 293 28.07 -13.92 -15.28
C LEU A 293 27.75 -12.43 -15.06
N ALA A 294 28.58 -11.53 -15.60
CA ALA A 294 28.34 -10.09 -15.50
C ALA A 294 27.04 -9.67 -16.19
N ASP A 295 26.80 -10.16 -17.41
CA ASP A 295 25.58 -9.86 -18.16
C ASP A 295 24.35 -10.37 -17.41
N HIS A 296 24.38 -11.58 -16.87
CA HIS A 296 23.27 -12.12 -16.08
C HIS A 296 23.05 -11.35 -14.76
N ALA A 297 24.12 -10.94 -14.07
CA ALA A 297 24.02 -10.08 -12.90
C ALA A 297 23.35 -8.74 -13.23
N ALA A 298 23.70 -8.12 -14.36
CA ALA A 298 23.12 -6.86 -14.82
C ALA A 298 21.62 -6.99 -15.11
N HIS A 299 21.18 -8.09 -15.74
CA HIS A 299 19.75 -8.36 -15.97
C HIS A 299 18.94 -8.55 -14.68
N LEU A 300 19.63 -8.92 -13.59
CA LEU A 300 19.05 -9.06 -12.26
C LEU A 300 19.31 -7.83 -11.37
N GLU A 301 19.88 -6.75 -11.91
CA GLU A 301 20.19 -5.51 -11.17
C GLU A 301 21.06 -5.77 -9.93
N LEU A 302 22.01 -6.71 -10.03
CA LEU A 302 22.95 -7.09 -8.96
C LEU A 302 24.29 -6.38 -9.14
N ASP A 303 24.31 -5.06 -8.89
CA ASP A 303 25.45 -4.18 -9.19
C ASP A 303 26.81 -4.68 -8.67
N SER A 304 26.86 -5.20 -7.43
CA SER A 304 28.10 -5.69 -6.82
C SER A 304 28.64 -6.94 -7.50
N ALA A 305 27.76 -7.87 -7.87
CA ALA A 305 28.13 -9.10 -8.59
C ALA A 305 28.53 -8.80 -10.04
N GLU A 306 27.81 -7.89 -10.70
CA GLU A 306 28.16 -7.39 -12.03
C GLU A 306 29.57 -6.79 -12.04
N ALA A 307 29.83 -5.85 -11.12
CA ALA A 307 31.12 -5.18 -11.04
C ALA A 307 32.27 -6.17 -10.80
N LEU A 308 32.08 -7.13 -9.88
CA LEU A 308 33.10 -8.15 -9.58
C LEU A 308 33.36 -9.05 -10.79
N ALA A 309 32.33 -9.52 -11.48
CA ALA A 309 32.47 -10.37 -12.66
C ALA A 309 33.13 -9.62 -13.84
N GLN A 310 32.79 -8.35 -14.05
CA GLN A 310 33.48 -7.49 -15.04
C GLN A 310 34.94 -7.25 -14.67
N GLY A 311 35.23 -7.00 -13.40
CA GLY A 311 36.59 -6.82 -12.88
C GLY A 311 37.45 -8.07 -13.09
N LEU A 312 36.88 -9.25 -12.82
CA LEU A 312 37.50 -10.54 -13.03
C LEU A 312 37.81 -10.76 -14.51
N ALA A 313 36.83 -10.54 -15.39
CA ALA A 313 37.02 -10.68 -16.83
C ALA A 313 38.14 -9.76 -17.36
N ALA A 314 38.18 -8.51 -16.89
CA ALA A 314 39.22 -7.55 -17.27
C ALA A 314 40.61 -7.98 -16.76
N ALA A 315 40.71 -8.56 -15.57
CA ALA A 315 41.96 -9.09 -15.03
C ALA A 315 42.47 -10.30 -15.83
N ILE A 316 41.58 -11.20 -16.24
CA ILE A 316 41.91 -12.35 -17.10
C ILE A 316 42.52 -11.87 -18.42
N VAL A 317 41.89 -10.88 -19.07
CA VAL A 317 42.39 -10.31 -20.33
C VAL A 317 43.78 -9.67 -20.15
N ARG A 318 44.01 -8.94 -19.04
CA ARG A 318 45.32 -8.36 -18.72
C ARG A 318 46.37 -9.43 -18.48
N ALA A 319 46.04 -10.47 -17.70
CA ALA A 319 46.92 -11.59 -17.42
C ALA A 319 47.36 -12.30 -18.70
N GLN A 320 46.43 -12.54 -19.62
CA GLN A 320 46.70 -13.17 -20.91
C GLN A 320 47.65 -12.34 -21.80
N ALA A 321 47.53 -11.01 -21.75
CA ALA A 321 48.42 -10.11 -22.49
C ALA A 321 49.77 -9.86 -21.80
N GLY A 322 49.88 -10.13 -20.50
CA GLY A 322 50.99 -9.76 -19.63
C GLY A 322 51.83 -10.94 -19.14
N HIS A 323 51.88 -11.11 -17.82
CA HIS A 323 52.74 -12.09 -17.14
C HIS A 323 52.26 -13.54 -17.25
N GLY A 324 51.07 -13.79 -17.80
CA GLY A 324 50.43 -15.09 -17.87
C GLY A 324 49.78 -15.52 -16.54
N PHE A 325 49.00 -16.59 -16.59
CA PHE A 325 48.22 -17.10 -15.45
C PHE A 325 49.06 -17.79 -14.36
N ASP A 326 50.32 -18.10 -14.63
CA ASP A 326 51.24 -18.72 -13.67
C ASP A 326 51.85 -17.74 -12.68
N HIS A 327 51.68 -16.43 -12.89
CA HIS A 327 52.20 -15.44 -11.96
C HIS A 327 51.44 -15.53 -10.62
N PRO A 328 52.13 -15.70 -9.47
CA PRO A 328 51.48 -16.01 -8.20
C PRO A 328 50.48 -14.95 -7.76
N GLU A 329 50.79 -13.66 -7.95
CA GLU A 329 49.89 -12.55 -7.60
C GLU A 329 48.64 -12.51 -8.48
N VAL A 330 48.78 -12.82 -9.78
CA VAL A 330 47.64 -12.90 -10.71
C VAL A 330 46.74 -14.06 -10.26
N ARG A 331 47.33 -15.22 -9.99
CA ARG A 331 46.59 -16.40 -9.60
C ARG A 331 45.83 -16.22 -8.29
N GLU A 332 46.49 -15.65 -7.28
CA GLU A 332 45.87 -15.33 -5.99
C GLU A 332 44.71 -14.34 -6.16
N ALA A 333 44.87 -13.31 -6.98
CA ALA A 333 43.81 -12.33 -7.26
C ALA A 333 42.60 -12.95 -7.96
N LEU A 334 42.82 -13.80 -8.97
CA LEU A 334 41.73 -14.48 -9.68
C LEU A 334 41.00 -15.48 -8.77
N GLU A 335 41.74 -16.25 -7.96
CA GLU A 335 41.15 -17.20 -7.00
C GLU A 335 40.36 -16.47 -5.90
N ALA A 336 40.84 -15.33 -5.42
CA ALA A 336 40.13 -14.49 -4.45
C ALA A 336 38.81 -13.95 -5.02
N ALA A 337 38.81 -13.48 -6.27
CA ALA A 337 37.60 -13.02 -6.94
C ALA A 337 36.57 -14.13 -7.14
N LEU A 338 37.01 -15.35 -7.52
CA LEU A 338 36.12 -16.50 -7.63
C LEU A 338 35.54 -16.92 -6.26
N ALA A 339 36.32 -16.82 -5.19
CA ALA A 339 35.83 -17.08 -3.84
C ALA A 339 34.81 -16.02 -3.34
N GLU A 340 35.00 -14.77 -3.72
CA GLU A 340 34.06 -13.69 -3.43
C GLU A 340 32.74 -13.89 -4.21
N LEU A 341 32.81 -14.34 -5.47
CA LEU A 341 31.63 -14.72 -6.25
C LEU A 341 30.84 -15.87 -5.58
N ASP A 342 31.52 -16.91 -5.08
CA ASP A 342 30.85 -17.98 -4.32
C ASP A 342 30.19 -17.44 -3.04
N THR A 343 30.85 -16.50 -2.35
CA THR A 343 30.28 -15.84 -1.17
C THR A 343 29.02 -15.07 -1.55
N MET A 344 29.03 -14.32 -2.65
CA MET A 344 27.82 -13.65 -3.16
C MET A 344 26.71 -14.65 -3.49
N ALA A 345 27.04 -15.80 -4.09
CA ALA A 345 26.07 -16.85 -4.37
C ALA A 345 25.38 -17.37 -3.08
N ASP A 346 26.14 -17.56 -2.00
CA ASP A 346 25.57 -17.94 -0.69
C ASP A 346 24.58 -16.90 -0.16
N PHE A 347 24.87 -15.60 -0.31
CA PHE A 347 23.95 -14.52 0.06
C PHE A 347 22.66 -14.54 -0.77
N LEU A 348 22.77 -14.80 -2.08
CA LEU A 348 21.61 -14.91 -2.97
C LEU A 348 20.71 -16.09 -2.60
N LEU A 349 21.27 -17.22 -2.17
CA LEU A 349 20.49 -18.40 -1.75
C LEU A 349 19.58 -18.11 -0.55
N VAL A 350 20.02 -17.20 0.34
CA VAL A 350 19.25 -16.76 1.51
C VAL A 350 18.56 -15.40 1.32
N ALA A 351 18.55 -14.87 0.08
CA ALA A 351 17.96 -13.59 -0.29
C ALA A 351 18.43 -12.40 0.58
N GLN A 352 19.72 -12.37 0.92
CA GLN A 352 20.34 -11.27 1.64
C GLN A 352 21.01 -10.26 0.69
N PRO A 353 21.15 -8.99 1.12
CA PRO A 353 21.88 -7.99 0.32
C PRO A 353 23.32 -8.41 0.11
N LEU A 354 23.81 -8.27 -1.13
CA LEU A 354 25.18 -8.64 -1.48
C LEU A 354 26.20 -7.73 -0.78
N PRO A 355 27.37 -8.27 -0.40
CA PRO A 355 28.49 -7.46 0.07
C PRO A 355 29.05 -6.58 -1.06
N GLU A 356 29.63 -5.44 -0.70
CA GLU A 356 30.41 -4.64 -1.65
C GLU A 356 31.75 -5.33 -1.97
N ALA A 357 32.13 -5.39 -3.25
CA ALA A 357 33.35 -6.06 -3.71
C ALA A 357 34.57 -5.14 -3.86
N THR A 358 34.56 -3.96 -3.22
CA THR A 358 35.53 -2.87 -3.43
C THR A 358 36.98 -3.32 -3.24
N ASP A 359 37.28 -4.03 -2.15
CA ASP A 359 38.64 -4.48 -1.82
C ASP A 359 39.19 -5.46 -2.89
N ILE A 360 38.35 -6.39 -3.36
CA ILE A 360 38.73 -7.37 -4.39
C ILE A 360 38.90 -6.68 -5.76
N LEU A 361 38.04 -5.72 -6.09
CA LEU A 361 38.16 -4.95 -7.33
C LEU A 361 39.47 -4.15 -7.36
N GLU A 362 39.91 -3.59 -6.24
CA GLU A 362 41.21 -2.91 -6.13
C GLU A 362 42.38 -3.86 -6.34
N ILE A 363 42.30 -5.10 -5.84
CA ILE A 363 43.32 -6.14 -6.06
C ILE A 363 43.36 -6.53 -7.54
N LEU A 364 42.20 -6.81 -8.14
CA LEU A 364 42.10 -7.18 -9.55
C LEU A 364 42.65 -6.09 -10.48
N ALA A 365 42.45 -4.81 -10.16
CA ALA A 365 42.96 -3.70 -10.95
C ALA A 365 44.50 -3.59 -10.98
N GLN A 366 45.20 -4.24 -10.04
CA GLN A 366 46.67 -4.20 -9.91
C GLN A 366 47.37 -5.33 -10.68
N VAL A 367 46.63 -6.36 -11.10
CA VAL A 367 47.12 -7.53 -11.84
C VAL A 367 46.69 -7.53 -13.31
#